data_AF-A3DGN7-F1
#
_entry.id   AF-A3DGN7-F1
#
_cell.length_a   1.000
_cell.length_b   1.000
_cell.length_c   1.000
_cell.angle_alpha   90.00
_cell.angle_beta   90.00
_cell.angle_gamma   90.00
#
_symmetry.space_group_name_H-M   'P 1'
#
loop_
_entity.id
_entity.type
_entity.pdbx_description
1 polymer ?
#
loop_
_entity_poly.entity_id
_entity_poly.type
_entity_poly.pdbx_seq_one_letter_code
_entity_poly.pdbx_strand_id
1 'polypeptide(L)'
;MEINENPTSFKGFKILQLSDLHNKSFGNNNNRLVKKIIGENPDIIVMTGDMVNAKDNDFEVFINLAEQISKSFDVYYIVGNHEQDLNEDKRKILMDKLSEIGIRVLDNEKVTISRGAESINLYGLWFNLRYYKDLKNEYTKDVFFGTKQIQSILGDLDTDSYNILLTHNPLYADTYSNWGADLTLSGHIHGGMIRIPFVGGLLSPEREFFPEYDAGKYQVNGKILIVNRGLGNGDFGIRVFNPPEISVIMLSN
;
A
#
# COMPACT_ATOMS: atom_id res chain seq x y z
N MET A 1 3.52 2.97 -14.82
CA MET A 1 3.01 4.35 -14.77
C MET A 1 4.21 5.27 -14.61
N GLU A 2 4.25 6.38 -15.34
CA GLU A 2 5.31 7.38 -15.21
C GLU A 2 4.86 8.54 -14.31
N ILE A 3 5.77 8.99 -13.45
CA ILE A 3 5.60 10.08 -12.49
C ILE A 3 6.73 11.06 -12.77
N ASN A 4 6.39 12.32 -12.97
CA ASN A 4 7.34 13.41 -13.24
C ASN A 4 7.60 14.21 -11.95
N GLU A 5 8.40 15.26 -12.04
CA GLU A 5 8.66 16.21 -10.94
C GLU A 5 9.36 15.53 -9.74
N ASN A 6 10.32 14.64 -10.04
CA ASN A 6 11.12 13.90 -9.06
C ASN A 6 12.63 14.16 -9.26
N PRO A 7 13.48 13.80 -8.29
CA PRO A 7 14.91 14.07 -8.37
C PRO A 7 15.57 13.43 -9.61
N THR A 8 16.49 14.14 -10.24
CA THR A 8 17.04 13.76 -11.56
C THR A 8 17.78 12.42 -11.51
N SER A 9 18.49 12.13 -10.43
CA SER A 9 19.23 10.88 -10.19
C SER A 9 18.30 9.66 -10.06
N PHE A 10 17.01 9.89 -9.80
CA PHE A 10 15.97 8.86 -9.73
C PHE A 10 15.29 8.60 -11.07
N LYS A 11 15.71 9.24 -12.16
CA LYS A 11 15.18 8.93 -13.50
C LYS A 11 15.35 7.43 -13.81
N GLY A 12 14.24 6.79 -14.18
CA GLY A 12 14.13 5.37 -14.44
C GLY A 12 14.05 4.50 -13.18
N PHE A 13 14.02 5.07 -11.97
CA PHE A 13 13.81 4.32 -10.73
C PHE A 13 12.42 3.68 -10.73
N LYS A 14 12.34 2.38 -10.51
CA LYS A 14 11.11 1.58 -10.54
C LYS A 14 10.74 1.12 -9.13
N ILE A 15 9.56 1.54 -8.69
CA ILE A 15 8.90 1.09 -7.47
C ILE A 15 7.81 0.12 -7.88
N LEU A 16 7.88 -1.13 -7.44
CA LEU A 16 6.81 -2.10 -7.64
C LEU A 16 5.93 -2.16 -6.38
N GLN A 17 4.65 -1.85 -6.54
CA GLN A 17 3.66 -1.88 -5.46
C GLN A 17 2.84 -3.17 -5.53
N LEU A 18 2.80 -3.86 -4.39
CA LEU A 18 1.85 -4.92 -4.07
C LEU A 18 0.89 -4.43 -2.99
N SER A 19 -0.36 -4.90 -3.02
CA SER A 19 -1.35 -4.57 -2.00
C SER A 19 -2.41 -5.66 -1.90
N ASP A 20 -3.05 -5.74 -0.74
CA ASP A 20 -4.27 -6.51 -0.50
C ASP A 20 -4.16 -7.97 -0.98
N LEU A 21 -3.06 -8.67 -0.65
CA LEU A 21 -2.87 -10.08 -1.04
C LEU A 21 -3.92 -10.98 -0.39
N HIS A 22 -4.34 -10.67 0.84
CA HIS A 22 -5.29 -11.48 1.62
C HIS A 22 -4.96 -12.97 1.61
N ASN A 23 -3.67 -13.28 1.80
CA ASN A 23 -3.08 -14.63 1.85
C ASN A 23 -3.39 -15.49 0.60
N LYS A 24 -3.73 -14.87 -0.53
CA LYS A 24 -4.04 -15.55 -1.79
C LYS A 24 -2.77 -16.01 -2.48
N SER A 25 -2.75 -17.25 -2.94
CA SER A 25 -1.61 -17.80 -3.68
C SER A 25 -1.81 -17.72 -5.20
N PHE A 26 -0.76 -17.33 -5.93
CA PHE A 26 -0.75 -17.25 -7.39
C PHE A 26 0.10 -18.36 -8.01
N GLY A 27 -0.46 -19.57 -8.07
CA GLY A 27 0.26 -20.78 -8.45
C GLY A 27 0.95 -21.40 -7.24
N ASN A 28 1.62 -22.54 -7.41
CA ASN A 28 2.31 -23.19 -6.30
C ASN A 28 3.42 -22.28 -5.77
N ASN A 29 3.42 -22.04 -4.45
CA ASN A 29 4.39 -21.17 -3.76
C ASN A 29 4.53 -19.78 -4.40
N ASN A 30 3.40 -19.19 -4.85
CA ASN A 30 3.38 -17.87 -5.52
C ASN A 30 4.24 -17.73 -6.78
N ASN A 31 4.65 -18.85 -7.40
CA ASN A 31 5.63 -18.85 -8.48
C ASN A 31 5.25 -17.96 -9.68
N ARG A 32 3.96 -17.81 -10.02
CA ARG A 32 3.54 -16.95 -11.13
C ARG A 32 3.68 -15.47 -10.77
N LEU A 33 3.37 -15.11 -9.54
CA LEU A 33 3.51 -13.73 -9.05
C LEU A 33 4.99 -13.36 -8.93
N VAL A 34 5.80 -14.23 -8.33
CA VAL A 34 7.25 -14.04 -8.23
C VAL A 34 7.89 -13.86 -9.61
N LYS A 35 7.54 -14.70 -10.60
CA LYS A 35 8.03 -14.55 -11.98
C LYS A 35 7.64 -13.20 -12.61
N LYS A 36 6.42 -12.72 -12.35
CA LYS A 36 5.99 -11.40 -12.82
C LYS A 36 6.81 -10.29 -12.16
N ILE A 37 6.97 -10.33 -10.84
CA ILE A 37 7.75 -9.34 -10.08
C ILE A 37 9.20 -9.28 -10.58
N ILE A 38 9.86 -10.43 -10.72
CA ILE A 38 11.24 -10.52 -11.24
C ILE A 38 11.32 -9.97 -12.67
N GLY A 39 10.34 -10.28 -13.52
CA GLY A 39 10.29 -9.81 -14.90
C GLY A 39 10.21 -8.28 -15.04
N GLU A 40 9.62 -7.59 -14.06
CA GLU A 40 9.56 -6.11 -14.05
C GLU A 40 10.90 -5.47 -13.65
N ASN A 41 11.76 -6.22 -12.96
CA ASN A 41 13.07 -5.79 -12.45
C ASN A 41 13.01 -4.42 -11.75
N PRO A 42 12.25 -4.30 -10.64
CA PRO A 42 12.16 -3.06 -9.89
C PRO A 42 13.44 -2.75 -9.10
N ASP A 43 13.63 -1.50 -8.74
CA ASP A 43 14.70 -1.11 -7.81
C ASP A 43 14.29 -1.41 -6.36
N ILE A 44 13.02 -1.18 -6.01
CA ILE A 44 12.43 -1.53 -4.71
C ILE A 44 11.03 -2.11 -4.86
N ILE A 45 10.60 -2.90 -3.87
CA ILE A 45 9.22 -3.35 -3.73
C ILE A 45 8.60 -2.68 -2.50
N VAL A 46 7.37 -2.23 -2.64
CA VAL A 46 6.57 -1.71 -1.52
C VAL A 46 5.28 -2.52 -1.40
N MET A 47 4.89 -2.82 -0.18
CA MET A 47 3.68 -3.57 0.16
C MET A 47 2.78 -2.70 1.02
N THR A 48 1.64 -2.28 0.47
CA THR A 48 0.78 -1.25 1.08
C THR A 48 -0.33 -1.80 1.99
N GLY A 49 -0.12 -2.94 2.65
CA GLY A 49 -1.03 -3.52 3.64
C GLY A 49 -1.99 -4.60 3.11
N ASP A 50 -2.71 -5.23 4.04
CA ASP A 50 -3.70 -6.29 3.82
C ASP A 50 -3.14 -7.51 3.04
N MET A 51 -1.93 -7.89 3.40
CA MET A 51 -1.28 -9.07 2.83
C MET A 51 -1.85 -10.37 3.39
N VAL A 52 -2.49 -10.32 4.56
CA VAL A 52 -3.21 -11.43 5.22
C VAL A 52 -4.57 -10.97 5.72
N ASN A 53 -5.47 -11.91 6.03
CA ASN A 53 -6.75 -11.60 6.66
C ASN A 53 -6.66 -11.69 8.19
N ALA A 54 -7.42 -10.87 8.92
CA ALA A 54 -7.52 -10.92 10.38
C ALA A 54 -7.93 -12.30 10.95
N LYS A 55 -8.62 -13.12 10.15
CA LYS A 55 -9.11 -14.44 10.54
C LYS A 55 -8.20 -15.59 10.12
N ASP A 56 -7.07 -15.30 9.46
CA ASP A 56 -6.17 -16.35 8.99
C ASP A 56 -5.54 -17.12 10.18
N ASN A 57 -5.37 -18.43 9.99
CA ASN A 57 -4.77 -19.31 10.98
C ASN A 57 -3.25 -19.41 10.84
N ASP A 58 -2.74 -19.18 9.63
CA ASP A 58 -1.32 -19.14 9.29
C ASP A 58 -1.08 -18.09 8.20
N PHE A 59 0.19 -17.72 8.01
CA PHE A 59 0.61 -16.68 7.08
C PHE A 59 1.63 -17.20 6.05
N GLU A 60 1.71 -18.52 5.86
CA GLU A 60 2.78 -19.16 5.11
C GLU A 60 2.78 -18.73 3.63
N VAL A 61 1.60 -18.49 3.03
CA VAL A 61 1.51 -18.00 1.64
C VAL A 61 2.16 -16.64 1.50
N PHE A 62 1.86 -15.70 2.40
CA PHE A 62 2.48 -14.38 2.39
C PHE A 62 3.97 -14.44 2.74
N ILE A 63 4.35 -15.12 3.81
CA ILE A 63 5.75 -15.26 4.23
C ILE A 63 6.59 -15.86 3.10
N ASN A 64 6.10 -16.92 2.43
CA ASN A 64 6.80 -17.54 1.33
C ASN A 64 6.95 -16.62 0.10
N LEU A 65 5.96 -15.77 -0.18
CA LEU A 65 6.10 -14.73 -1.20
C LEU A 65 7.18 -13.73 -0.79
N ALA A 66 7.07 -13.18 0.43
CA ALA A 66 7.99 -12.17 0.98
C ALA A 66 9.44 -12.67 0.97
N GLU A 67 9.68 -13.90 1.40
CA GLU A 67 11.00 -14.53 1.44
C GLU A 67 11.60 -14.71 0.04
N GLN A 68 10.76 -15.00 -0.96
CA GLN A 68 11.24 -15.14 -2.34
C GLN A 68 11.64 -13.80 -2.96
N ILE A 69 10.87 -12.74 -2.69
CA ILE A 69 11.15 -11.42 -3.27
C ILE A 69 12.27 -10.69 -2.53
N SER A 70 12.42 -10.89 -1.22
CA SER A 70 13.48 -10.25 -0.42
C SER A 70 14.89 -10.75 -0.78
N LYS A 71 15.00 -11.91 -1.43
CA LYS A 71 16.28 -12.44 -1.95
C LYS A 71 16.88 -11.61 -3.08
N SER A 72 16.11 -10.75 -3.73
CA SER A 72 16.55 -10.00 -4.91
C SER A 72 16.27 -8.51 -4.86
N PHE A 73 15.40 -8.07 -3.95
CA PHE A 73 14.95 -6.67 -3.89
C PHE A 73 14.88 -6.20 -2.44
N ASP A 74 15.15 -4.92 -2.22
CA ASP A 74 14.77 -4.26 -0.97
C ASP A 74 13.25 -4.14 -0.93
N VAL A 75 12.65 -4.57 0.19
CA VAL A 75 11.20 -4.63 0.35
C VAL A 75 10.76 -3.84 1.58
N TYR A 76 9.82 -2.93 1.37
CA TYR A 76 9.21 -2.12 2.42
C TYR A 76 7.75 -2.49 2.60
N TYR A 77 7.29 -2.55 3.85
CA TYR A 77 5.94 -2.99 4.18
C TYR A 77 5.29 -2.08 5.20
N ILE A 78 4.01 -1.78 5.02
CA ILE A 78 3.15 -1.19 6.04
C ILE A 78 1.98 -2.12 6.34
N VAL A 79 1.45 -2.04 7.56
CA VAL A 79 0.26 -2.80 7.95
C VAL A 79 -1.02 -2.18 7.38
N GLY A 80 -1.95 -3.03 6.95
CA GLY A 80 -3.31 -2.64 6.61
C GLY A 80 -4.25 -2.73 7.81
N ASN A 81 -5.56 -2.69 7.58
CA ASN A 81 -6.53 -2.88 8.65
C ASN A 81 -6.63 -4.35 9.08
N HIS A 82 -6.48 -5.31 8.15
CA HIS A 82 -6.56 -6.72 8.52
C HIS A 82 -5.40 -7.14 9.43
N GLU A 83 -4.18 -6.62 9.22
CA GLU A 83 -3.08 -6.89 10.15
C GLU A 83 -3.22 -6.18 11.49
N GLN A 84 -3.88 -5.01 11.53
CA GLN A 84 -4.20 -4.36 12.80
C GLN A 84 -5.24 -5.14 13.61
N ASP A 85 -6.20 -5.79 12.93
CA ASP A 85 -7.25 -6.62 13.53
C ASP A 85 -6.79 -8.04 13.91
N LEU A 86 -5.55 -8.42 13.59
CA LEU A 86 -4.97 -9.66 14.10
C LEU A 86 -4.85 -9.63 15.62
N ASN A 87 -5.02 -10.79 16.24
CA ASN A 87 -4.59 -10.99 17.62
C ASN A 87 -3.11 -10.57 17.78
N GLU A 88 -2.80 -9.92 18.91
CA GLU A 88 -1.48 -9.31 19.14
C GLU A 88 -0.31 -10.29 19.00
N ASP A 89 -0.44 -11.52 19.51
CA ASP A 89 0.60 -12.54 19.40
C ASP A 89 0.80 -12.96 17.94
N LYS A 90 -0.29 -13.14 17.19
CA LYS A 90 -0.22 -13.45 15.75
C LYS A 90 0.43 -12.33 14.96
N ARG A 91 0.05 -11.08 15.24
CA ARG A 91 0.63 -9.90 14.59
C ARG A 91 2.12 -9.84 14.89
N LYS A 92 2.53 -10.03 16.14
CA LYS A 92 3.94 -10.04 16.53
C LYS A 92 4.72 -11.12 15.79
N ILE A 93 4.20 -12.36 15.76
CA ILE A 93 4.82 -13.47 15.02
C ILE A 93 5.00 -13.12 13.53
N LEU A 94 3.98 -12.51 12.91
CA LEU A 94 4.08 -12.09 11.52
C LEU A 94 5.18 -11.03 11.33
N MET A 95 5.19 -9.96 12.14
CA MET A 95 6.18 -8.88 12.00
C MET A 95 7.62 -9.35 12.28
N ASP A 96 7.80 -10.21 13.30
CA ASP A 96 9.10 -10.81 13.61
C ASP A 96 9.61 -11.62 12.40
N LYS A 97 8.78 -12.53 11.85
CA LYS A 97 9.15 -13.34 10.69
C LYS A 97 9.48 -12.50 9.45
N LEU A 98 8.71 -11.44 9.18
CA LEU A 98 8.97 -10.53 8.06
C LEU A 98 10.32 -9.81 8.23
N SER A 99 10.63 -9.38 9.45
CA SER A 99 11.91 -8.74 9.77
C SER A 99 13.08 -9.71 9.63
N GLU A 100 12.93 -10.95 10.09
CA GLU A 100 13.93 -12.02 9.98
C GLU A 100 14.32 -12.33 8.52
N ILE A 101 13.37 -12.26 7.59
CA ILE A 101 13.61 -12.52 6.15
C ILE A 101 13.99 -11.25 5.37
N GLY A 102 14.28 -10.14 6.07
CA GLY A 102 14.83 -8.92 5.49
C GLY A 102 13.79 -7.92 4.95
N ILE A 103 12.51 -8.08 5.27
CA ILE A 103 11.49 -7.06 4.96
C ILE A 103 11.61 -5.92 5.97
N ARG A 104 11.66 -4.68 5.47
CA ARG A 104 11.61 -3.50 6.34
C ARG A 104 10.16 -3.09 6.58
N VAL A 105 9.65 -3.44 7.76
CA VAL A 105 8.35 -2.97 8.24
C VAL A 105 8.47 -1.52 8.68
N LEU A 106 7.67 -0.62 8.09
CA LEU A 106 7.64 0.80 8.43
C LEU A 106 6.45 1.07 9.36
N ASP A 107 6.70 0.93 10.67
CA ASP A 107 5.71 1.17 11.73
C ASP A 107 5.62 2.66 12.08
N ASN A 108 4.97 3.45 11.21
CA ASN A 108 4.92 4.92 11.34
C ASN A 108 6.32 5.55 11.31
N GLU A 109 7.19 5.02 10.44
CA GLU A 109 8.59 5.39 10.33
C GLU A 109 8.93 5.96 8.95
N LYS A 110 10.10 6.60 8.88
CA LYS A 110 10.72 7.09 7.65
C LYS A 110 12.00 6.32 7.36
N VAL A 111 12.23 6.04 6.08
CA VAL A 111 13.51 5.62 5.53
C VAL A 111 13.91 6.54 4.38
N THR A 112 15.19 6.86 4.30
CA THR A 112 15.77 7.60 3.17
C THR A 112 16.44 6.61 2.22
N ILE A 113 16.09 6.70 0.94
CA ILE A 113 16.68 5.91 -0.14
C ILE A 113 17.55 6.84 -0.95
N SER A 114 18.84 6.52 -1.06
CA SER A 114 19.82 7.35 -1.77
C SER A 114 20.14 6.75 -3.14
N ARG A 115 20.25 7.60 -4.16
CA ARG A 115 20.70 7.22 -5.50
C ARG A 115 21.58 8.33 -6.07
N GLY A 116 22.86 8.04 -6.26
CA GLY A 116 23.84 9.05 -6.65
C GLY A 116 24.01 10.10 -5.56
N ALA A 117 23.83 11.38 -5.91
CA ALA A 117 23.97 12.51 -4.99
C ALA A 117 22.63 12.96 -4.36
N GLU A 118 21.51 12.38 -4.79
CA GLU A 118 20.16 12.73 -4.32
C GLU A 118 19.56 11.58 -3.50
N SER A 119 18.51 11.91 -2.76
CA SER A 119 17.74 10.92 -2.01
C SER A 119 16.25 11.23 -2.06
N ILE A 120 15.46 10.20 -1.80
CA ILE A 120 14.02 10.30 -1.57
C ILE A 120 13.71 9.77 -0.18
N ASN A 121 12.69 10.33 0.45
CA ASN A 121 12.15 9.79 1.69
C ASN A 121 10.97 8.89 1.39
N LEU A 122 10.91 7.75 2.06
CA LEU A 122 9.81 6.82 2.04
C LEU A 122 9.25 6.70 3.46
N TYR A 123 8.03 7.19 3.64
CA TYR A 123 7.30 7.15 4.90
C TYR A 123 6.32 5.99 4.88
N GLY A 124 6.23 5.23 5.96
CA GLY A 124 5.13 4.30 6.19
C GLY A 124 4.14 4.90 7.17
N LEU A 125 2.85 4.86 6.83
CA LEU A 125 1.77 5.33 7.69
C LEU A 125 0.67 4.29 7.81
N TRP A 126 0.38 3.92 9.06
CA TRP A 126 -0.89 3.33 9.43
C TRP A 126 -1.49 4.12 10.60
N PHE A 127 -2.80 4.07 10.73
CA PHE A 127 -3.52 4.81 11.75
C PHE A 127 -4.65 3.97 12.30
N ASN A 128 -5.08 4.34 13.51
CA ASN A 128 -6.07 3.61 14.28
C ASN A 128 -7.34 3.32 13.47
N LEU A 129 -7.86 2.10 13.62
CA LEU A 129 -9.04 1.61 12.92
C LEU A 129 -10.29 2.49 13.10
N ARG A 130 -10.36 3.35 14.13
CA ARG A 130 -11.44 4.34 14.27
C ARG A 130 -11.61 5.29 13.08
N TYR A 131 -10.56 5.44 12.26
CA TYR A 131 -10.58 6.25 11.04
C TYR A 131 -10.91 5.41 9.79
N TYR A 132 -11.25 4.13 9.93
CA TYR A 132 -11.76 3.32 8.83
C TYR A 132 -13.29 3.30 8.90
N LYS A 133 -13.96 3.29 7.75
CA LYS A 133 -15.41 3.09 7.71
C LYS A 133 -15.69 1.58 7.79
N ASP A 134 -15.94 1.06 8.99
CA ASP A 134 -16.41 -0.33 9.17
C ASP A 134 -17.93 -0.43 9.31
N LEU A 135 -18.43 -1.55 8.83
CA LEU A 135 -19.81 -2.01 8.74
C LEU A 135 -20.46 -2.29 10.08
N LYS A 136 -19.69 -2.49 11.15
CA LYS A 136 -20.26 -2.64 12.49
C LYS A 136 -20.64 -1.30 13.14
N ASN A 137 -20.34 -0.15 12.51
CA ASN A 137 -20.35 1.17 13.16
C ASN A 137 -19.56 1.19 14.49
N GLU A 138 -18.58 0.30 14.66
CA GLU A 138 -17.71 0.32 15.85
C GLU A 138 -16.72 1.50 15.78
N TYR A 139 -16.44 1.99 14.57
CA TYR A 139 -15.61 3.15 14.31
C TYR A 139 -16.48 4.42 14.16
N THR A 140 -16.07 5.46 14.86
CA THR A 140 -16.90 6.63 15.18
C THR A 140 -17.07 7.53 13.95
N LYS A 141 -18.31 7.86 13.61
CA LYS A 141 -18.69 8.68 12.44
C LYS A 141 -18.17 10.13 12.46
N ASP A 142 -17.62 10.59 13.59
CA ASP A 142 -17.27 12.00 13.82
C ASP A 142 -15.76 12.27 13.93
N VAL A 143 -14.90 11.31 13.58
CA VAL A 143 -13.44 11.47 13.72
C VAL A 143 -12.77 11.58 12.36
N PHE A 144 -12.35 12.81 12.02
CA PHE A 144 -11.61 13.09 10.80
C PHE A 144 -10.10 12.87 11.02
N PHE A 145 -9.45 12.12 10.13
CA PHE A 145 -8.00 12.01 10.07
C PHE A 145 -7.44 13.17 9.24
N GLY A 146 -7.10 14.28 9.91
CA GLY A 146 -6.59 15.49 9.28
C GLY A 146 -5.07 15.65 9.35
N THR A 147 -4.56 16.77 8.82
CA THR A 147 -3.13 17.07 8.76
C THR A 147 -2.46 17.08 10.12
N LYS A 148 -3.15 17.52 11.18
CA LYS A 148 -2.64 17.47 12.56
C LYS A 148 -2.42 16.04 13.06
N GLN A 149 -3.27 15.10 12.66
CA GLN A 149 -3.15 13.70 13.07
C GLN A 149 -1.94 13.05 12.40
N ILE A 150 -1.79 13.18 11.08
CA ILE A 150 -0.60 12.65 10.39
C ILE A 150 0.69 13.31 10.91
N GLN A 151 0.70 14.61 11.14
CA GLN A 151 1.85 15.31 11.73
C GLN A 151 2.17 14.83 13.15
N SER A 152 1.16 14.46 13.95
CA SER A 152 1.41 13.88 15.28
C SER A 152 2.00 12.47 15.24
N ILE A 153 1.84 11.75 14.12
CA ILE A 153 2.32 10.38 13.94
C ILE A 153 3.71 10.39 13.28
N LEU A 154 3.87 11.10 12.17
CA LEU A 154 5.09 11.10 11.36
C LEU A 154 6.01 12.30 11.62
N GLY A 155 5.54 13.30 12.38
CA GLY A 155 6.23 14.56 12.55
C GLY A 155 6.07 15.48 11.33
N ASP A 156 6.98 16.45 11.27
CA ASP A 156 7.08 17.37 10.15
C ASP A 156 7.71 16.68 8.93
N LEU A 157 7.17 17.02 7.76
CA LEU A 157 7.73 16.59 6.49
C LEU A 157 9.11 17.25 6.28
N ASP A 158 10.03 16.51 5.69
CA ASP A 158 11.28 17.08 5.18
C ASP A 158 11.03 17.77 3.83
N THR A 159 10.93 19.10 3.86
CA THR A 159 10.56 19.92 2.69
C THR A 159 11.63 19.99 1.60
N ASP A 160 12.86 19.59 1.89
CA ASP A 160 13.98 19.65 0.95
C ASP A 160 14.17 18.34 0.17
N SER A 161 13.38 17.31 0.49
CA SER A 161 13.43 15.99 -0.12
C SER A 161 12.16 15.70 -0.92
N TYR A 162 12.24 14.77 -1.88
CA TYR A 162 11.04 14.19 -2.48
C TYR A 162 10.48 13.11 -1.55
N ASN A 163 9.21 13.25 -1.16
CA ASN A 163 8.60 12.45 -0.11
C ASN A 163 7.51 11.53 -0.66
N ILE A 164 7.75 10.21 -0.53
CA ILE A 164 6.80 9.16 -0.88
C ILE A 164 6.13 8.66 0.41
N LEU A 165 4.81 8.59 0.42
CA LEU A 165 4.01 8.05 1.51
C LEU A 165 3.40 6.71 1.12
N LEU A 166 3.65 5.67 1.92
CA LEU A 166 2.91 4.41 1.88
C LEU A 166 1.80 4.49 2.93
N THR A 167 0.56 4.28 2.53
CA THR A 167 -0.57 4.18 3.48
C THR A 167 -1.66 3.29 2.94
N HIS A 168 -2.35 2.53 3.80
CA HIS A 168 -3.27 1.52 3.30
C HIS A 168 -4.57 2.09 2.74
N ASN A 169 -5.10 3.18 3.31
CA ASN A 169 -6.43 3.70 2.97
C ASN A 169 -6.34 5.03 2.17
N PRO A 170 -6.92 5.10 0.96
CA PRO A 170 -6.79 6.29 0.10
C PRO A 170 -7.77 7.41 0.44
N LEU A 171 -8.74 7.20 1.33
CA LEU A 171 -9.79 8.19 1.61
C LEU A 171 -9.28 9.54 2.12
N TYR A 172 -8.10 9.56 2.75
CA TYR A 172 -7.53 10.78 3.31
C TYR A 172 -6.51 11.44 2.37
N ALA A 173 -6.72 11.33 1.06
CA ALA A 173 -5.86 11.90 0.03
C ALA A 173 -5.57 13.41 0.24
N ASP A 174 -6.59 14.17 0.64
CA ASP A 174 -6.42 15.59 0.99
C ASP A 174 -5.50 15.77 2.20
N THR A 175 -5.61 14.93 3.22
CA THR A 175 -4.72 14.98 4.38
C THR A 175 -3.28 14.69 4.00
N TYR A 176 -3.04 13.70 3.14
CA TYR A 176 -1.70 13.30 2.71
C TYR A 176 -1.04 14.38 1.84
N SER A 177 -1.78 14.91 0.88
CA SER A 177 -1.31 16.00 0.01
C SER A 177 -1.08 17.30 0.79
N ASN A 178 -1.95 17.63 1.76
CA ASN A 178 -1.78 18.82 2.60
C ASN A 178 -0.67 18.68 3.64
N TRP A 179 -0.35 17.46 4.09
CA TRP A 179 0.86 17.21 4.88
C TRP A 179 2.13 17.36 4.03
N GLY A 180 1.99 17.21 2.70
CA GLY A 180 2.99 17.56 1.71
C GLY A 180 3.65 16.37 1.00
N ALA A 181 3.10 15.16 1.15
CA ALA A 181 3.58 13.99 0.41
C ALA A 181 3.48 14.21 -1.11
N ASP A 182 4.59 14.04 -1.83
CA ASP A 182 4.66 14.24 -3.28
C ASP A 182 3.96 13.11 -4.05
N LEU A 183 4.15 11.88 -3.56
CA LEU A 183 3.56 10.67 -4.08
C LEU A 183 3.03 9.81 -2.93
N THR A 184 1.74 9.48 -2.97
CA THR A 184 1.13 8.53 -2.04
C THR A 184 0.79 7.22 -2.75
N LEU A 185 1.17 6.10 -2.19
CA LEU A 185 0.86 4.75 -2.67
C LEU A 185 -0.07 4.06 -1.69
N SER A 186 -1.23 3.60 -2.17
CA SER A 186 -2.31 3.09 -1.32
C SER A 186 -3.08 1.90 -1.92
N GLY A 187 -3.87 1.23 -1.08
CA GLY A 187 -4.65 0.01 -1.37
C GLY A 187 -6.09 0.11 -0.87
N HIS A 188 -6.59 -0.91 -0.17
CA HIS A 188 -7.84 -0.94 0.61
C HIS A 188 -9.17 -0.92 -0.17
N ILE A 189 -9.26 -0.20 -1.30
CA ILE A 189 -10.54 -0.08 -2.03
C ILE A 189 -10.76 -1.23 -3.02
N HIS A 190 -9.72 -2.04 -3.25
CA HIS A 190 -9.75 -3.20 -4.12
C HIS A 190 -10.22 -2.91 -5.56
N GLY A 191 -10.18 -1.68 -6.07
CA GLY A 191 -10.73 -1.37 -7.41
C GLY A 191 -12.26 -1.30 -7.51
N GLY A 192 -12.95 -1.40 -6.37
CA GLY A 192 -14.37 -1.74 -6.28
C GLY A 192 -14.58 -3.19 -6.71
N MET A 193 -15.01 -4.06 -5.78
CA MET A 193 -15.12 -5.52 -5.95
C MET A 193 -15.73 -5.95 -7.29
N ILE A 194 -16.73 -5.19 -7.74
CA ILE A 194 -17.29 -5.24 -9.09
C ILE A 194 -16.82 -3.98 -9.81
N ARG A 195 -16.16 -4.12 -10.97
CA ARG A 195 -15.77 -2.97 -11.79
C ARG A 195 -16.64 -2.92 -13.04
N ILE A 196 -17.34 -1.82 -13.26
CA ILE A 196 -18.12 -1.61 -14.48
C ILE A 196 -17.16 -1.06 -15.55
N PRO A 197 -17.05 -1.71 -16.73
CA PRO A 197 -16.22 -1.21 -17.81
C PRO A 197 -16.50 0.27 -18.12
N PHE A 198 -15.44 1.07 -18.23
CA PHE A 198 -15.48 2.52 -18.49
C PHE A 198 -16.08 3.42 -17.40
N VAL A 199 -16.71 2.86 -16.36
CA VAL A 199 -17.30 3.64 -15.26
C VAL A 199 -16.40 3.62 -14.03
N GLY A 200 -15.88 2.44 -13.65
CA GLY A 200 -15.07 2.28 -12.44
C GLY A 200 -15.65 1.25 -11.47
N GLY A 201 -15.13 1.27 -10.24
CA GLY A 201 -15.52 0.40 -9.14
C GLY A 201 -16.95 0.69 -8.71
N LEU A 202 -17.78 -0.34 -8.64
CA LEU A 202 -19.17 -0.23 -8.23
C LEU A 202 -19.31 -0.25 -6.71
N LEU A 203 -18.59 -1.12 -6.01
CA LEU A 203 -18.78 -1.35 -4.57
C LEU A 203 -17.44 -1.53 -3.87
N SER A 204 -17.11 -0.64 -2.94
CA SER A 204 -15.90 -0.74 -2.10
C SER A 204 -16.12 -1.66 -0.88
N PRO A 205 -15.04 -2.12 -0.22
CA PRO A 205 -15.14 -2.82 1.07
C PRO A 205 -15.89 -2.00 2.14
N GLU A 206 -15.84 -0.67 2.04
CA GLU A 206 -16.56 0.26 2.92
C GLU A 206 -18.07 0.40 2.59
N ARG A 207 -18.60 -0.44 1.69
CA ARG A 207 -19.99 -0.39 1.16
C ARG A 207 -20.38 0.95 0.55
N GLU A 208 -19.40 1.65 0.00
CA GLU A 208 -19.64 2.84 -0.79
C GLU A 208 -19.84 2.44 -2.26
N PHE A 209 -20.90 2.98 -2.87
CA PHE A 209 -21.10 2.84 -4.31
C PHE A 209 -20.27 3.89 -5.03
N PHE A 210 -19.52 3.47 -6.05
CA PHE A 210 -18.64 4.36 -6.82
C PHE A 210 -17.67 5.15 -5.93
N PRO A 211 -16.78 4.45 -5.19
CA PRO A 211 -15.79 5.12 -4.35
C PRO A 211 -14.96 6.09 -5.18
N GLU A 212 -14.73 7.29 -4.65
CA GLU A 212 -13.98 8.35 -5.32
C GLU A 212 -12.58 7.88 -5.78
N TYR A 213 -11.87 7.18 -4.89
CA TYR A 213 -10.54 6.65 -5.13
C TYR A 213 -10.59 5.13 -5.31
N ASP A 214 -11.02 4.67 -6.47
CA ASP A 214 -11.26 3.25 -6.70
C ASP A 214 -9.98 2.46 -7.06
N ALA A 215 -9.20 2.98 -8.01
CA ALA A 215 -7.97 2.43 -8.56
C ALA A 215 -7.28 3.44 -9.50
N GLY A 216 -5.97 3.31 -9.66
CA GLY A 216 -5.20 4.09 -10.63
C GLY A 216 -4.58 5.36 -10.05
N LYS A 217 -4.24 6.30 -10.93
CA LYS A 217 -3.52 7.54 -10.61
C LYS A 217 -4.48 8.71 -10.51
N TYR A 218 -4.38 9.45 -9.41
CA TYR A 218 -5.15 10.65 -9.10
C TYR A 218 -4.21 11.83 -8.87
N GLN A 219 -4.69 13.04 -9.17
CA GLN A 219 -4.03 14.28 -8.78
C GLN A 219 -4.86 14.93 -7.67
N VAL A 220 -4.22 15.22 -6.54
CA VAL A 220 -4.86 15.79 -5.35
C VAL A 220 -3.98 16.93 -4.85
N ASN A 221 -4.49 18.17 -4.91
CA ASN A 221 -3.76 19.39 -4.51
C ASN A 221 -2.36 19.52 -5.14
N GLY A 222 -2.23 19.15 -6.42
CA GLY A 222 -0.96 19.19 -7.16
C GLY A 222 0.01 18.04 -6.82
N LYS A 223 -0.39 17.10 -5.96
CA LYS A 223 0.36 15.88 -5.61
C LYS A 223 -0.28 14.65 -6.24
N ILE A 224 0.41 13.51 -6.16
CA ILE A 224 -0.05 12.28 -6.82
C ILE A 224 -0.47 11.23 -5.79
N LEU A 225 -1.63 10.63 -6.00
CA LEU A 225 -2.08 9.43 -5.31
C LEU A 225 -2.17 8.27 -6.31
N ILE A 226 -1.67 7.10 -5.93
CA ILE A 226 -1.83 5.85 -6.68
C ILE A 226 -2.57 4.86 -5.79
N VAL A 227 -3.71 4.38 -6.27
CA VAL A 227 -4.53 3.37 -5.60
C VAL A 227 -4.42 2.05 -6.35
N ASN A 228 -3.87 1.05 -5.68
CA ASN A 228 -3.70 -0.29 -6.21
C ASN A 228 -5.01 -1.08 -6.08
N ARG A 229 -5.36 -1.87 -7.10
CA ARG A 229 -6.59 -2.71 -7.08
C ARG A 229 -6.48 -3.91 -6.14
N GLY A 230 -5.29 -4.21 -5.64
CA GLY A 230 -5.04 -5.37 -4.81
C GLY A 230 -4.92 -6.67 -5.59
N LEU A 231 -4.42 -7.70 -4.92
CA LEU A 231 -4.22 -9.03 -5.49
C LEU A 231 -5.33 -10.02 -5.09
N GLY A 232 -5.69 -10.01 -3.82
CA GLY A 232 -6.62 -10.90 -3.13
C GLY A 232 -8.04 -10.38 -3.09
N ASN A 233 -8.97 -11.17 -2.54
CA ASN A 233 -10.40 -10.84 -2.57
C ASN A 233 -10.93 -10.35 -1.20
N GLY A 234 -10.09 -10.32 -0.16
CA GLY A 234 -10.49 -10.03 1.22
C GLY A 234 -11.66 -10.89 1.72
N ASP A 235 -12.34 -10.40 2.74
CA ASP A 235 -13.49 -11.05 3.38
C ASP A 235 -14.72 -11.21 2.45
N PHE A 236 -14.81 -10.44 1.36
CA PHE A 236 -15.94 -10.47 0.42
C PHE A 236 -15.83 -11.55 -0.66
N GLY A 237 -14.64 -12.07 -0.93
CA GLY A 237 -14.42 -13.28 -1.73
C GLY A 237 -14.63 -13.16 -3.25
N ILE A 238 -15.17 -12.06 -3.79
CA ILE A 238 -15.54 -11.95 -5.22
C ILE A 238 -14.87 -10.75 -5.90
N ARG A 239 -14.35 -10.97 -7.12
CA ARG A 239 -13.90 -9.93 -8.05
C ARG A 239 -14.59 -10.11 -9.40
N VAL A 240 -15.30 -9.09 -9.89
CA VAL A 240 -16.01 -9.13 -11.21
C VAL A 240 -15.47 -8.02 -12.09
N PHE A 241 -14.95 -8.39 -13.28
CA PHE A 241 -14.28 -7.48 -14.24
C PHE A 241 -13.13 -6.64 -13.62
N ASN A 242 -12.58 -7.11 -12.51
CA ASN A 242 -11.57 -6.42 -11.74
C ASN A 242 -10.36 -7.35 -11.50
N PRO A 243 -9.47 -7.50 -12.49
CA PRO A 243 -8.35 -8.43 -12.39
C PRO A 243 -7.35 -7.98 -11.31
N PRO A 244 -6.69 -8.92 -10.61
CA PRO A 244 -5.56 -8.63 -9.73
C PRO A 244 -4.49 -7.77 -10.40
N GLU A 245 -3.91 -6.84 -9.64
CA GLU A 245 -2.96 -5.84 -10.16
C GLU A 245 -1.62 -5.88 -9.39
N ILE A 246 -0.53 -5.74 -10.13
CA ILE A 246 0.74 -5.23 -9.62
C ILE A 246 0.98 -3.88 -10.29
N SER A 247 1.41 -2.88 -9.55
CA SER A 247 1.68 -1.55 -10.09
C SER A 247 3.17 -1.31 -10.18
N VAL A 248 3.65 -0.91 -11.36
CA VAL A 248 5.04 -0.46 -11.54
C VAL A 248 5.02 1.04 -11.75
N ILE A 249 5.62 1.76 -10.80
CA ILE A 249 5.74 3.20 -10.79
C ILE A 249 7.17 3.55 -11.18
N MET A 250 7.35 4.29 -12.27
CA MET A 250 8.65 4.74 -12.75
C MET A 250 8.76 6.24 -12.57
N LEU A 251 9.84 6.67 -11.94
CA LEU A 251 10.18 8.09 -11.77
C LEU A 251 10.89 8.58 -13.04
N SER A 252 10.40 9.62 -13.71
CA SER A 252 10.83 9.99 -15.08
C SER A 252 11.51 11.36 -15.24
N ASN A 253 11.62 12.18 -14.20
CA ASN A 253 11.96 13.61 -14.23
C ASN A 253 10.94 14.46 -15.00
#